data_AF-A0A1F9DTR6-F1
#
_entry.id   AF-A0A1F9DTR6-F1
#
_cell.length_a   1.000
_cell.length_b   1.000
_cell.length_c   1.000
_cell.angle_alpha   90.00
_cell.angle_beta   90.00
_cell.angle_gamma   90.00
#
_symmetry.space_group_name_H-M   'P 1'
#
loop_
_entity.id
_entity.type
_entity.pdbx_description
1 polymer ?
#
loop_
_entity_poly.entity_id
_entity_poly.type
_entity_poly.pdbx_seq_one_letter_code
_entity_poly.pdbx_strand_id
1 'polypeptide(L)'
;MHPIGFAGWIGLLVTAMNLLPVGQLDGGHVSYTLFGERHIWIGRVALVAMLSLGFLRWWDGWLVWGLLLLFMGLRHPPPLDPYTPLDAKRRFMGWLMLAILAVTFIPIPFSIQEPRVRQERFQPQPASSPLVEARAQGGFPWLSD
;
A
#
# COMPACT_ATOMS: atom_id res chain seq x y z
N MET A 1 10.58 14.76 -0.95
CA MET A 1 9.29 14.79 -1.68
C MET A 1 8.75 16.21 -1.59
N HIS A 2 8.37 16.85 -2.70
CA HIS A 2 7.65 18.12 -2.64
C HIS A 2 6.27 17.90 -2.01
N PRO A 3 5.76 18.77 -1.10
CA PRO A 3 4.48 18.55 -0.39
C PRO A 3 3.30 18.24 -1.32
N ILE A 4 3.25 18.89 -2.48
CA ILE A 4 2.22 18.67 -3.51
C ILE A 4 2.30 17.25 -4.09
N GLY A 5 3.51 16.74 -4.35
CA GLY A 5 3.69 15.39 -4.90
C GLY A 5 3.28 14.30 -3.92
N PHE A 6 3.56 14.50 -2.63
CA PHE A 6 3.09 13.59 -1.57
C PHE A 6 1.56 13.58 -1.46
N ALA A 7 0.93 14.75 -1.47
CA ALA A 7 -0.53 14.86 -1.47
C ALA A 7 -1.16 14.19 -2.70
N GLY A 8 -0.57 14.38 -3.88
CA GLY A 8 -1.02 13.71 -5.11
C GLY A 8 -0.94 12.18 -5.01
N TRP A 9 0.16 11.65 -4.47
CA TRP A 9 0.32 10.21 -4.27
C TRP A 9 -0.71 9.63 -3.27
N ILE A 10 -0.98 10.34 -2.16
CA ILE A 10 -2.05 9.96 -1.23
C ILE A 10 -3.42 9.98 -1.94
N GLY A 11 -3.68 10.98 -2.78
CA GLY A 11 -4.92 11.06 -3.55
C GLY A 11 -5.11 9.87 -4.51
N LEU A 12 -4.03 9.44 -5.18
CA LEU A 12 -4.05 8.22 -6.00
C LEU A 12 -4.31 6.97 -5.18
N LEU A 13 -3.68 6.83 -4.01
CA LEU A 13 -3.92 5.73 -3.08
C LEU A 13 -5.40 5.68 -2.66
N VAL A 14 -5.95 6.80 -2.18
CA VAL A 14 -7.36 6.87 -1.75
C VAL A 14 -8.31 6.56 -2.91
N THR A 15 -7.99 7.02 -4.12
CA THR A 15 -8.76 6.69 -5.33
C THR A 15 -8.76 5.18 -5.60
N ALA A 16 -7.58 4.55 -5.60
CA ALA A 16 -7.45 3.10 -5.79
C ALA A 16 -8.24 2.33 -4.73
N MET A 17 -8.13 2.74 -3.47
CA MET A 17 -8.86 2.12 -2.37
C MET A 17 -10.38 2.21 -2.52
N ASN A 18 -10.89 3.36 -2.94
CA ASN A 18 -12.32 3.57 -3.13
C ASN A 18 -12.87 2.84 -4.38
N LEU A 19 -12.02 2.56 -5.36
CA LEU A 19 -12.38 1.77 -6.55
C LEU A 19 -12.27 0.26 -6.35
N LEU A 20 -11.89 -0.22 -5.15
CA LEU A 20 -11.90 -1.66 -4.86
C LEU A 20 -13.32 -2.23 -5.00
N PRO A 21 -13.46 -3.42 -5.61
CA PRO A 21 -14.76 -3.97 -5.95
C PRO A 21 -15.47 -4.62 -4.74
N VAL A 22 -15.53 -3.94 -3.59
CA VAL A 22 -15.97 -4.50 -2.30
C VAL A 22 -17.01 -3.61 -1.61
N GLY A 23 -18.12 -4.20 -1.17
CA GLY A 23 -19.10 -3.56 -0.27
C GLY A 23 -19.72 -2.29 -0.85
N GLN A 24 -19.78 -1.23 -0.03
CA GLN A 24 -20.35 0.08 -0.40
C GLN A 24 -19.36 1.03 -1.09
N LEU A 25 -18.12 0.60 -1.33
CA LEU A 25 -17.16 1.42 -2.06
C LEU A 25 -17.67 1.74 -3.47
N ASP A 26 -17.16 2.81 -4.08
CA ASP A 26 -17.52 3.17 -5.46
C ASP A 26 -17.19 2.03 -6.44
N GLY A 27 -16.10 1.30 -6.20
CA GLY A 27 -15.74 0.09 -6.95
C GLY A 27 -16.75 -1.05 -6.84
N GLY A 28 -17.44 -1.17 -5.69
CA GLY A 28 -18.52 -2.14 -5.48
C GLY A 28 -19.72 -1.83 -6.39
N HIS A 29 -20.08 -0.55 -6.51
CA HIS A 29 -21.12 -0.08 -7.42
C HIS A 29 -20.72 -0.24 -8.89
N VAL A 30 -19.49 0.13 -9.24
CA VAL A 30 -18.95 -0.09 -10.59
C VAL A 30 -19.02 -1.58 -10.95
N SER A 31 -18.60 -2.46 -10.04
CA SER A 31 -18.65 -3.91 -10.24
C SER A 31 -20.08 -4.44 -10.34
N TYR A 32 -21.00 -3.90 -9.54
CA TYR A 32 -22.43 -4.20 -9.66
C TYR A 32 -22.94 -3.84 -11.06
N THR A 33 -22.65 -2.64 -11.54
CA THR A 33 -23.15 -2.19 -12.85
C THR A 33 -22.58 -3.00 -14.00
N LEU A 34 -21.33 -3.48 -13.90
CA LEU A 34 -20.69 -4.25 -14.97
C LEU A 34 -21.03 -5.74 -14.94
N PHE A 35 -21.21 -6.32 -13.74
CA PHE A 35 -21.27 -7.78 -13.54
C PHE A 35 -22.56 -8.26 -12.87
N GLY A 36 -23.48 -7.36 -12.53
CA GLY A 36 -24.77 -7.67 -11.90
C GLY A 36 -24.61 -8.40 -10.58
N GLU A 37 -25.38 -9.46 -10.36
CA GLU A 37 -25.36 -10.26 -9.11
C GLU A 37 -23.99 -10.87 -8.78
N ARG A 38 -23.11 -11.05 -9.79
CA ARG A 38 -21.75 -11.59 -9.57
C ARG A 38 -20.87 -10.66 -8.76
N HIS A 39 -21.20 -9.37 -8.62
CA HIS A 39 -20.42 -8.42 -7.82
C HIS A 39 -20.23 -8.87 -6.36
N ILE A 40 -21.18 -9.62 -5.78
CA ILE A 40 -21.05 -10.16 -4.42
C ILE A 40 -19.87 -11.13 -4.35
N TRP A 41 -19.73 -12.00 -5.35
CA TRP A 41 -18.59 -12.92 -5.45
C TRP A 41 -17.29 -12.17 -5.72
N ILE A 42 -17.30 -11.20 -6.63
CA ILE A 42 -16.13 -10.36 -6.91
C ILE A 42 -15.66 -9.64 -5.64
N GLY A 43 -16.58 -9.05 -4.87
CA GLY A 43 -16.25 -8.37 -3.63
C GLY A 43 -15.79 -9.30 -2.51
N ARG A 44 -16.32 -10.52 -2.42
CA ARG A 44 -15.78 -11.53 -1.50
C ARG A 44 -14.36 -11.93 -1.87
N VAL A 45 -14.09 -12.18 -3.15
CA VAL A 45 -12.76 -12.53 -3.64
C VAL A 45 -11.78 -11.39 -3.38
N ALA A 46 -12.16 -10.15 -3.69
CA ALA A 46 -11.32 -8.99 -3.44
C ALA A 46 -11.05 -8.76 -1.96
N LEU A 47 -12.05 -8.95 -1.08
CA LEU A 47 -11.85 -8.88 0.36
C LEU A 47 -10.89 -9.98 0.86
N VAL A 48 -11.08 -11.23 0.42
CA VAL A 48 -10.19 -12.33 0.79
C VAL A 48 -8.76 -12.07 0.29
N ALA A 49 -8.60 -11.60 -0.95
CA ALA A 49 -7.31 -11.23 -1.50
C ALA A 49 -6.65 -10.12 -0.67
N MET A 50 -7.41 -9.08 -0.30
CA MET A 50 -6.93 -7.98 0.51
C MET A 50 -6.50 -8.43 1.91
N LEU A 51 -7.33 -9.23 2.60
CA LEU A 51 -6.96 -9.81 3.89
C LEU A 51 -5.72 -10.70 3.77
N SER A 52 -5.63 -11.49 2.69
CA SER A 52 -4.45 -12.33 2.41
C SER A 52 -3.19 -11.47 2.24
N LEU A 53 -3.26 -10.30 1.58
CA LEU A 53 -2.14 -9.37 1.48
C LEU A 53 -1.67 -8.90 2.87
N GLY A 54 -2.62 -8.64 3.77
CA GLY A 54 -2.34 -8.31 5.15
C GLY A 54 -1.72 -9.46 5.94
N PHE A 55 -2.27 -10.67 5.83
CA PHE A 55 -1.76 -11.87 6.51
C PHE A 55 -0.36 -12.28 6.01
N LEU A 56 -0.06 -12.09 4.73
CA LEU A 56 1.27 -12.31 4.16
C LEU A 56 2.26 -11.18 4.49
N ARG A 57 1.85 -10.21 5.32
CA ARG A 57 2.68 -9.10 5.81
C ARG A 57 3.27 -8.21 4.72
N TRP A 58 2.57 -8.05 3.60
CA TRP A 58 2.95 -7.03 2.62
C TRP A 58 2.74 -5.62 3.17
N TRP A 59 1.61 -5.39 3.86
CA TRP A 59 1.34 -4.17 4.60
C TRP A 59 0.21 -4.40 5.61
N ASP A 60 0.45 -4.10 6.89
CA ASP A 60 -0.54 -4.33 7.96
C ASP A 60 -1.82 -3.49 7.77
N GLY A 61 -1.74 -2.40 7.00
CA GLY A 61 -2.90 -1.57 6.66
C GLY A 61 -4.01 -2.36 5.97
N TRP A 62 -3.70 -3.42 5.21
CA TRP A 62 -4.72 -4.25 4.57
C TRP A 62 -5.64 -4.98 5.57
N LEU A 63 -5.12 -5.35 6.74
CA LEU A 63 -5.93 -5.97 7.80
C LEU A 63 -6.88 -4.94 8.43
N VAL A 64 -6.39 -3.73 8.70
CA VAL A 64 -7.19 -2.63 9.24
C VAL A 64 -8.31 -2.28 8.26
N TRP A 65 -7.98 -2.10 6.99
CA TRP A 65 -8.97 -1.81 5.95
C TRP A 65 -9.95 -2.97 5.73
N GLY A 66 -9.47 -4.22 5.75
CA GLY A 66 -10.35 -5.39 5.63
C GLY A 66 -11.34 -5.50 6.78
N LEU A 67 -10.91 -5.20 8.01
CA LEU A 67 -11.77 -5.17 9.17
C LEU A 67 -12.82 -4.03 9.07
N LEU A 68 -12.41 -2.85 8.61
CA LEU A 68 -13.34 -1.74 8.38
C LEU A 68 -14.39 -2.08 7.32
N LEU A 69 -14.00 -2.72 6.22
CA LEU A 69 -14.95 -3.17 5.19
C LEU A 69 -15.89 -4.27 5.70
N LEU A 70 -15.42 -5.16 6.56
CA LEU A 70 -16.28 -6.14 7.23
C LEU A 70 -17.31 -5.46 8.14
N PHE A 71 -16.91 -4.43 8.88
CA PHE A 71 -17.80 -3.65 9.75
C PHE A 71 -18.85 -2.86 8.95
N MET A 72 -18.44 -2.23 7.84
CA MET A 72 -19.33 -1.45 6.96
C MET A 72 -20.34 -2.34 6.20
N GLY A 73 -20.04 -3.64 6.08
CA GLY A 73 -20.91 -4.62 5.46
C GLY A 73 -20.67 -4.82 3.98
N LEU A 74 -20.72 -6.09 3.55
CA LEU A 74 -20.44 -6.51 2.16
C LEU A 74 -21.68 -6.48 1.26
N ARG A 75 -22.86 -6.19 1.81
CA ARG A 75 -24.12 -6.17 1.07
C ARG A 75 -24.48 -4.76 0.67
N HIS A 76 -24.56 -4.54 -0.63
CA HIS A 76 -25.21 -3.37 -1.19
C HIS A 76 -26.71 -3.67 -1.39
N PRO A 77 -27.65 -2.76 -1.04
CA PRO A 77 -29.05 -2.93 -1.38
C PRO A 77 -29.22 -3.05 -2.90
N PRO A 78 -30.12 -3.91 -3.38
CA PRO A 78 -30.36 -4.03 -4.82
C PRO A 78 -30.82 -2.67 -5.39
N PRO A 79 -30.40 -2.30 -6.61
CA PRO A 79 -30.88 -1.10 -7.25
C PRO A 79 -32.40 -1.15 -7.46
N LEU A 80 -33.01 0.03 -7.51
CA LEU A 80 -34.44 0.22 -7.70
C LEU A 80 -34.97 -0.35 -9.03
N ASP A 81 -34.10 -0.47 -10.05
CA ASP A 81 -34.42 -1.13 -11.33
C ASP A 81 -33.28 -2.08 -11.75
N PRO A 82 -33.44 -3.39 -11.54
CA PRO A 82 -32.49 -4.40 -12.00
C PRO A 82 -32.62 -4.78 -13.48
N TYR A 83 -33.67 -4.32 -14.17
CA TYR A 83 -34.07 -4.84 -15.48
C TYR A 83 -33.67 -3.93 -16.65
N THR A 84 -33.34 -2.65 -16.40
CA THR A 84 -32.84 -1.77 -17.46
C THR A 84 -31.40 -2.15 -17.85
N PRO A 85 -31.14 -2.45 -19.13
CA PRO A 85 -29.78 -2.71 -19.58
C PRO A 85 -28.93 -1.44 -19.49
N LEU A 86 -27.64 -1.62 -19.15
CA LEU A 86 -26.71 -0.51 -19.07
C LEU A 86 -26.49 0.15 -20.44
N ASP A 87 -26.67 1.47 -20.50
CA ASP A 87 -26.28 2.28 -21.65
C ASP A 87 -24.76 2.14 -21.93
N ALA A 88 -24.37 2.20 -23.20
CA ALA A 88 -22.99 2.01 -23.66
C ALA A 88 -22.00 2.97 -22.96
N LYS A 89 -22.43 4.21 -22.71
CA LYS A 89 -21.63 5.22 -21.99
C LYS A 89 -21.33 4.79 -20.56
N ARG A 90 -22.31 4.23 -19.84
CA ARG A 90 -22.14 3.76 -18.45
C ARG A 90 -21.21 2.57 -18.38
N ARG A 91 -21.33 1.65 -19.35
CA ARG A 91 -20.44 0.50 -19.46
C ARG A 91 -18.99 0.92 -19.70
N PHE A 92 -18.76 1.89 -20.60
CA PHE A 92 -17.44 2.46 -20.84
C PHE A 92 -16.85 3.09 -19.57
N MET A 93 -17.63 3.91 -18.86
CA MET A 93 -17.19 4.52 -17.60
C MET A 93 -16.82 3.47 -16.55
N GLY A 94 -17.59 2.39 -16.43
CA GLY A 94 -17.25 1.29 -15.52
C GLY A 94 -15.89 0.67 -15.84
N TRP A 95 -15.63 0.38 -17.12
CA TRP A 95 -14.32 -0.15 -17.55
C TRP A 95 -13.18 0.83 -17.31
N LEU A 96 -13.42 2.14 -17.53
CA LEU A 96 -12.45 3.18 -17.22
C LEU A 96 -12.09 3.20 -15.73
N MET A 97 -13.07 3.06 -14.84
CA MET A 97 -12.83 3.00 -13.39
C MET A 97 -12.01 1.76 -13.01
N LEU A 98 -12.28 0.60 -13.62
CA LEU A 98 -11.45 -0.60 -13.41
C LEU A 98 -10.01 -0.41 -13.93
N ALA A 99 -9.83 0.31 -15.05
CA ALA A 99 -8.51 0.64 -15.56
C ALA A 99 -7.76 1.60 -14.62
N ILE A 100 -8.44 2.61 -14.07
CA ILE A 100 -7.87 3.52 -13.07
C ILE A 100 -7.42 2.74 -11.83
N LEU A 101 -8.26 1.84 -11.32
CA LEU A 101 -7.87 0.94 -10.23
C LEU A 101 -6.59 0.17 -10.58
N ALA A 102 -6.53 -0.46 -11.76
CA ALA A 102 -5.38 -1.25 -12.17
C ALA A 102 -4.07 -0.44 -12.24
N VAL A 103 -4.14 0.82 -12.70
CA VAL A 103 -2.96 1.69 -12.83
C VAL A 103 -2.54 2.31 -11.48
N THR A 104 -3.50 2.54 -10.58
CA THR A 104 -3.26 3.26 -9.32
C THR A 104 -3.07 2.33 -8.11
N PHE A 105 -3.43 1.04 -8.22
CA PHE A 105 -3.34 0.10 -7.13
C PHE A 105 -1.88 -0.25 -6.81
N ILE A 106 -1.46 0.05 -5.58
CA ILE A 106 -0.11 -0.22 -5.07
C ILE A 106 -0.24 -1.19 -3.88
N PRO A 107 0.20 -2.46 -4.00
CA PRO A 107 0.05 -3.47 -2.95
C PRO A 107 0.83 -3.16 -1.66
N ILE A 108 1.91 -2.39 -1.74
CA ILE A 108 2.77 -2.02 -0.61
C ILE A 108 2.93 -0.50 -0.63
N PRO A 109 1.94 0.27 -0.11
CA PRO A 109 1.97 1.73 -0.23
C PRO A 109 3.02 2.36 0.69
N PHE A 110 3.31 1.75 1.84
CA PHE A 110 4.29 2.25 2.79
C PHE A 110 5.29 1.17 3.18
N SER A 111 6.57 1.54 3.22
CA SER A 111 7.62 0.73 3.82
C SER A 111 8.17 1.44 5.05
N ILE A 112 8.30 0.72 6.16
CA ILE A 112 8.94 1.25 7.36
C ILE A 112 10.45 1.25 7.09
N GLN A 113 11.02 2.43 6.90
CA GLN A 113 12.47 2.59 6.86
C GLN A 113 12.98 2.73 8.29
N GLU A 114 13.76 1.78 8.77
CA GLU A 114 14.42 1.93 10.07
C GLU A 114 15.36 3.16 10.00
N PRO A 115 15.29 4.08 10.98
CA PRO A 115 16.18 5.23 10.99
C PRO A 115 17.63 4.76 11.07
N ARG A 116 18.44 5.05 10.04
CA ARG A 116 19.88 4.71 9.96
C ARG A 116 20.72 5.20 11.15
N VAL A 117 20.18 6.15 11.92
CA VAL A 117 20.79 6.79 13.10
C VAL A 117 21.20 5.79 14.20
N ARG A 118 20.64 4.57 14.23
CA ARG A 118 21.10 3.53 15.17
C ARG A 118 22.33 2.79 14.67
N GLN A 119 22.49 2.53 13.37
CA GLN A 119 23.58 1.68 12.88
C GLN A 119 24.94 2.37 12.92
N GLU A 120 25.02 3.66 12.60
CA GLU A 120 26.29 4.41 12.66
C GLU A 120 26.84 4.53 14.09
N ARG A 121 25.96 4.54 15.10
CA ARG A 121 26.35 4.68 16.50
C ARG A 121 26.90 3.39 17.12
N PHE A 122 26.57 2.25 16.54
CA PHE A 122 26.97 0.92 17.02
C PHE A 122 28.01 0.23 16.14
N GLN A 123 28.36 0.81 14.98
CA GLN A 123 29.62 0.47 14.35
C GLN A 123 30.72 1.06 15.24
N PRO A 124 31.51 0.22 15.95
CA PRO A 124 32.73 0.74 16.52
C PRO A 124 33.51 1.29 15.33
N GLN A 125 33.70 2.62 15.31
CA GLN A 125 34.75 3.20 14.50
C GLN A 125 35.97 2.31 14.77
N PRO A 126 36.62 1.71 13.75
CA PRO A 126 37.83 0.96 14.00
C PRO A 126 38.70 1.94 14.74
N ALA A 127 38.87 1.73 16.04
CA ALA A 127 39.78 2.51 16.82
C ALA A 127 41.10 2.13 16.19
N SER A 128 41.56 2.93 15.24
CA SER A 128 42.95 3.02 14.94
C SER A 128 43.52 3.51 16.26
N SER A 129 43.80 2.54 17.12
CA SER A 129 44.34 2.80 18.44
C SER A 129 45.51 3.73 18.16
N PRO A 130 45.64 4.87 18.86
CA PRO A 130 46.78 5.76 18.66
C PRO A 130 48.09 4.97 18.73
N LEU A 131 48.10 3.86 19.48
CA LEU A 131 49.20 2.91 19.57
C LEU A 131 49.42 2.09 18.29
N VAL A 132 48.37 1.68 17.57
CA VAL A 132 48.45 0.97 16.29
C VAL A 132 48.90 1.92 15.17
N GLU A 133 48.41 3.16 15.15
CA GLU A 133 48.87 4.19 14.22
C GLU A 133 50.33 4.59 14.48
N ALA A 134 50.70 4.83 15.75
CA ALA A 134 52.08 5.15 16.11
C ALA A 134 53.05 4.00 15.79
N ARG A 135 52.62 2.74 15.91
CA ARG A 135 53.43 1.57 15.52
C ARG A 135 53.57 1.44 14.01
N ALA A 136 52.54 1.80 13.24
CA ALA A 136 52.58 1.82 11.78
C ALA A 136 53.45 2.96 11.22
N GLN A 137 53.55 4.08 11.94
CA GLN A 137 54.33 5.27 11.55
C GLN A 137 55.80 5.25 12.02
N GLY A 138 56.30 4.11 12.51
CA GLY A 138 57.72 3.95 12.88
C GLY A 138 58.04 4.01 14.37
N GLY A 139 57.03 3.91 15.25
CA GLY A 139 57.21 3.88 16.70
C GLY A 139 57.19 5.25 17.35
N PHE A 140 57.05 5.27 18.68
CA PHE A 140 56.89 6.49 19.45
C PHE A 140 58.20 7.30 19.50
N PRO A 141 58.20 8.60 19.12
CA PRO A 141 59.40 9.43 19.10
C PRO A 141 60.13 9.58 20.45
N TRP A 142 59.47 9.25 21.56
CA TRP A 142 60.02 9.37 22.92
C TRP A 142 60.59 8.05 23.47
N LEU A 143 60.68 7.00 22.65
CA LEU A 143 61.18 5.67 23.02
C LEU A 143 62.53 5.33 22.36
N SER A 144 63.17 6.30 21.70
CA SER A 144 64.57 6.17 21.28
C SER A 144 65.49 6.61 22.43
N ASP A 145 66.09 5.64 23.11
CA ASP A 145 67.15 5.83 24.11
C ASP A 145 68.38 6.57 23.53
#